data_AF-A0A928CVF2-F1
#
_entry.id   AF-A0A928CVF2-F1
#
_cell.length_a   1.000
_cell.length_b   1.000
_cell.length_c   1.000
_cell.angle_alpha   90.00
_cell.angle_beta   90.00
_cell.angle_gamma   90.00
#
_symmetry.space_group_name_H-M   'P 1'
#
loop_
_entity.id
_entity.type
_entity.pdbx_description
1 polymer ?
#
loop_
_entity_poly.entity_id
_entity_poly.type
_entity_poly.pdbx_seq_one_letter_code
_entity_poly.pdbx_strand_id
1 'polypeptide(L)'
;MNWKETLLAHGQTRIAGHLEKIGPDSRARLEKQLAEIDFDELDSLIRQYVLHKPETAIPADLSPAPFFRMKPENGAQTEYYRKAEAKGRELLAAGKIALLVVAGGQGTRLGFDGPKGTYPICPVTGKTLFQYFAEEIGRFAEKYG
;
A
#
# COMPACT_ATOMS: atom_id res chain seq x y z
N MET A 1 20.65 22.35 12.54
CA MET A 1 19.80 22.62 11.37
C MET A 1 18.89 23.79 11.72
N ASN A 2 18.85 24.85 10.92
CA ASN A 2 18.00 26.00 11.19
C ASN A 2 16.63 25.79 10.54
N TRP A 3 15.70 25.21 11.29
CA TRP A 3 14.36 24.88 10.78
C TRP A 3 13.61 26.08 10.22
N LYS A 4 13.79 27.26 10.80
CA LYS A 4 13.13 28.47 10.32
C LYS A 4 13.59 28.82 8.91
N GLU A 5 14.91 28.80 8.67
CA GLU A 5 15.48 29.08 7.34
C GLU A 5 15.07 28.02 6.32
N THR A 6 15.18 26.73 6.67
CA THR A 6 14.75 25.62 5.79
C THR A 6 13.29 25.76 5.39
N LEU A 7 12.39 25.93 6.37
CA LEU A 7 10.96 26.08 6.09
C LEU A 7 10.67 27.32 5.23
N LEU A 8 11.35 28.44 5.45
CA LEU A 8 11.19 29.64 4.63
C LEU A 8 11.67 29.42 3.19
N ALA A 9 12.79 28.73 3.00
CA ALA A 9 13.31 28.39 1.67
C ALA A 9 12.32 27.54 0.84
N HIS A 10 11.59 26.64 1.51
CA HIS A 10 10.54 25.80 0.90
C HIS A 10 9.13 26.41 1.00
N GLY A 11 9.01 27.71 1.25
CA GLY A 11 7.72 28.43 1.26
C GLY A 11 6.78 28.10 2.44
N GLN A 12 7.22 27.31 3.43
CA GLN A 12 6.45 26.88 4.61
C GLN A 12 6.42 27.94 5.72
N THR A 13 6.12 29.19 5.34
CA THR A 13 6.13 30.38 6.22
C THR A 13 5.25 30.25 7.47
N ARG A 14 4.07 29.63 7.34
CA ARG A 14 3.13 29.43 8.46
C ARG A 14 3.70 28.50 9.53
N ILE A 15 4.38 27.42 9.13
CA ILE A 15 5.00 26.47 10.05
C ILE A 15 6.18 27.15 10.75
N ALA A 16 7.02 27.86 9.98
CA ALA A 16 8.16 28.61 10.52
C ALA A 16 7.73 29.62 11.60
N GLY A 17 6.65 30.37 11.37
CA GLY A 17 6.12 31.33 12.34
C GLY A 17 5.42 30.72 13.56
N HIS A 18 5.02 29.44 13.49
CA HIS A 18 4.40 28.74 14.62
C HIS A 18 5.43 28.01 15.50
N LEU A 19 6.57 27.60 14.92
CA LEU A 19 7.66 26.95 15.64
C LEU A 19 8.19 27.79 16.81
N GLU A 20 8.09 29.12 16.70
CA GLU A 20 8.50 30.09 17.74
C GLU A 20 7.45 30.28 18.85
N LYS A 21 6.23 29.78 18.66
CA LYS A 21 5.08 30.01 19.56
C LYS A 21 4.70 28.80 20.39
N ILE A 22 5.28 27.64 20.11
CA ILE A 22 4.97 26.37 20.78
C ILE A 22 5.96 26.06 21.89
N GLY A 23 5.50 25.33 22.91
CA GLY A 23 6.33 24.89 24.03
C GLY A 23 7.43 23.90 23.62
N PRO A 24 8.46 23.72 24.46
CA PRO A 24 9.67 22.97 24.12
C PRO A 24 9.40 21.52 23.70
N ASP A 25 8.50 20.80 24.39
CA ASP A 25 8.19 19.39 24.07
C ASP A 25 7.49 19.24 22.72
N SER A 26 6.53 20.11 22.44
CA SER A 26 5.82 20.12 21.16
C SER A 26 6.75 20.54 20.02
N ARG A 27 7.67 21.47 20.29
CA ARG A 27 8.71 21.85 19.33
C ARG A 27 9.62 20.69 18.98
N ALA A 28 10.16 19.99 19.97
CA ALA A 28 11.03 18.84 19.74
C ALA A 28 10.33 17.73 18.92
N ARG A 29 9.05 17.45 19.20
CA ARG A 29 8.26 16.50 18.42
C ARG A 29 8.06 16.93 16.97
N LEU A 30 7.72 18.20 16.75
CA LEU A 30 7.54 18.74 15.41
C LEU A 30 8.87 18.75 14.63
N GLU A 31 9.96 19.21 15.23
CA GLU A 31 11.29 19.20 14.60
C GLU A 31 11.72 17.77 14.20
N LYS A 32 11.38 16.76 15.00
CA LYS A 32 11.59 15.36 14.61
C LYS A 32 10.78 14.97 13.37
N GLN A 33 9.50 15.35 13.30
CA GLN A 33 8.67 15.08 12.11
C GLN A 33 9.18 15.82 10.88
N LEU A 34 9.63 17.07 11.03
CA LEU A 34 10.21 17.84 9.92
C LEU A 34 11.51 17.19 9.41
N ALA A 35 12.31 16.58 10.30
CA ALA A 35 13.53 15.85 9.92
C ALA A 35 13.27 14.61 9.05
N GLU A 36 12.05 14.05 9.07
CA GLU A 36 11.66 12.88 8.28
C GLU A 36 11.18 13.26 6.87
N ILE A 37 11.07 14.56 6.56
CA ILE A 37 10.57 15.06 5.26
C ILE A 37 11.75 15.48 4.39
N ASP A 38 11.83 14.92 3.18
CA ASP A 38 12.65 15.46 2.11
C ASP A 38 11.90 16.63 1.45
N PHE A 39 12.30 17.86 1.76
CA PHE A 39 11.63 19.06 1.27
C PHE A 39 11.91 19.36 -0.20
N ASP A 40 13.10 18.97 -0.70
CA ASP A 40 13.44 19.13 -2.11
C ASP A 40 12.58 18.19 -2.97
N GLU A 41 12.41 16.94 -2.52
CA GLU A 41 11.49 15.98 -3.15
C GLU A 41 10.05 16.48 -3.10
N LEU A 42 9.58 16.97 -1.94
CA LEU A 42 8.22 17.48 -1.79
C LEU A 42 7.95 18.67 -2.73
N ASP A 43 8.88 19.62 -2.82
CA ASP A 43 8.76 20.76 -3.74
C ASP A 43 8.72 20.31 -5.19
N SER A 44 9.55 19.33 -5.57
CA SER A 44 9.53 18.73 -6.91
C SER A 44 8.17 18.09 -7.22
N LEU A 45 7.64 17.29 -6.30
CA LEU A 45 6.33 16.63 -6.45
C LEU A 45 5.19 17.64 -6.56
N ILE A 46 5.19 18.68 -5.73
CA ILE A 46 4.19 19.76 -5.78
C ILE A 46 4.26 20.47 -7.13
N ARG A 47 5.46 20.85 -7.58
CA ARG A 47 5.63 21.51 -8.87
C ARG A 47 5.14 20.64 -10.02
N GLN A 48 5.46 19.35 -10.02
CA GLN A 48 5.13 18.45 -11.12
C GLN A 48 3.67 18.01 -11.17
N TYR A 49 3.03 17.80 -10.02
CA TYR A 49 1.73 17.12 -9.96
C TYR A 49 0.58 17.95 -9.36
N VAL A 50 0.89 19.04 -8.65
CA VAL A 50 -0.13 19.91 -8.03
C VAL A 50 -0.26 21.22 -8.82
N LEU A 51 0.86 21.90 -9.06
CA LEU A 51 0.88 23.17 -9.77
C LEU A 51 0.81 22.99 -11.30
N HIS A 52 1.28 21.84 -11.77
CA HIS A 52 1.11 21.41 -13.15
C HIS A 52 0.31 20.12 -13.14
N LYS A 53 -0.64 20.00 -14.05
CA LYS A 53 -1.35 18.74 -14.29
C LYS A 53 -0.67 18.06 -15.47
N PRO A 54 0.08 16.97 -15.27
CA PRO A 54 0.69 16.28 -16.39
C PRO A 54 -0.41 15.76 -17.32
N GLU A 55 -0.25 16.02 -18.62
CA GLU A 55 -1.12 15.44 -19.64
C GLU A 55 -0.70 13.99 -19.86
N THR A 56 -1.61 13.06 -19.56
CA THR A 56 -1.41 11.64 -19.89
C THR A 56 -1.92 11.39 -21.29
N ALA A 57 -1.01 11.16 -22.23
CA ALA A 57 -1.38 10.70 -23.57
C ALA A 57 -1.99 9.29 -23.48
N ILE A 58 -3.19 9.11 -24.01
CA ILE A 58 -3.82 7.79 -24.11
C ILE A 58 -3.25 7.12 -25.37
N PRO A 59 -2.66 5.92 -25.27
CA PRO A 59 -2.18 5.19 -26.44
C PRO A 59 -3.32 4.94 -27.43
N ALA A 60 -3.07 5.16 -28.73
CA ALA A 60 -4.07 4.97 -29.78
C ALA A 60 -4.52 3.51 -29.94
N ASP A 61 -3.70 2.57 -29.46
CA ASP A 61 -3.89 1.13 -29.48
C ASP A 61 -4.39 0.56 -28.15
N LEU A 62 -4.93 1.41 -27.26
CA LEU A 62 -5.52 0.98 -26.00
C LEU A 62 -6.60 -0.07 -26.27
N SER A 63 -6.31 -1.31 -25.89
CA SER A 63 -7.17 -2.47 -26.08
C SER A 63 -7.25 -3.30 -24.80
N PRO A 64 -8.26 -4.17 -24.65
CA PRO A 64 -8.38 -5.02 -23.49
C PRO A 64 -7.14 -5.89 -23.29
N ALA A 65 -6.62 -5.94 -22.05
CA ALA A 65 -5.51 -6.81 -21.71
C ALA A 65 -5.86 -8.29 -21.98
N PRO A 66 -4.90 -9.11 -22.45
CA PRO A 66 -5.08 -10.56 -22.48
C PRO A 66 -5.47 -11.10 -21.10
N PHE A 67 -6.33 -12.10 -21.07
CA PHE A 67 -6.81 -12.68 -19.82
C PHE A 67 -6.92 -14.19 -19.89
N PHE A 68 -6.80 -14.83 -18.73
CA PHE A 68 -7.04 -16.26 -18.56
C PHE A 68 -8.45 -16.48 -18.03
N ARG A 69 -9.25 -17.26 -18.75
CA ARG A 69 -10.61 -17.61 -18.30
C ARG A 69 -10.55 -18.55 -17.12
N MET A 70 -11.47 -18.37 -16.16
CA MET A 70 -11.60 -19.29 -15.03
C MET A 70 -11.86 -20.73 -15.49
N LYS A 71 -12.72 -20.91 -16.50
CA LYS A 71 -12.94 -22.21 -17.16
C LYS A 71 -12.08 -22.27 -18.43
N PRO A 72 -11.26 -23.31 -18.62
CA PRO A 72 -10.48 -23.47 -19.83
C PRO A 72 -11.42 -23.64 -21.04
N GLU A 73 -11.09 -22.97 -22.14
CA GLU A 73 -11.86 -23.01 -23.39
C GLU A 73 -11.63 -24.30 -24.17
N ASN A 74 -10.45 -24.91 -24.02
CA ASN A 74 -10.03 -26.08 -24.78
C ASN A 74 -9.01 -26.93 -24.00
N GLY A 75 -8.71 -28.12 -24.54
CA GLY A 75 -7.80 -29.07 -23.89
C GLY A 75 -6.37 -28.55 -23.70
N ALA A 76 -5.87 -27.71 -24.61
CA ALA A 76 -4.55 -27.12 -24.48
C ALA A 76 -4.48 -26.16 -23.27
N GLN A 77 -5.53 -25.36 -23.07
CA GLN A 77 -5.63 -24.47 -21.91
C GLN A 77 -5.79 -25.24 -20.60
N THR A 78 -6.56 -26.34 -20.61
CA THR A 78 -6.66 -27.25 -19.47
C THR A 78 -5.28 -27.78 -19.05
N GLU A 79 -4.51 -28.28 -20.01
CA GLU A 79 -3.16 -28.79 -19.74
C GLU A 79 -2.20 -27.69 -19.27
N TYR A 80 -2.32 -26.48 -19.83
CA TYR A 80 -1.56 -25.32 -19.37
C TYR A 80 -1.86 -24.98 -17.90
N TYR A 81 -3.14 -24.95 -17.50
CA TYR A 81 -3.52 -24.68 -16.10
C TYR A 81 -3.02 -25.76 -15.16
N ARG A 82 -3.12 -27.04 -15.55
CA ARG A 82 -2.58 -28.15 -14.77
C ARG A 82 -1.08 -28.00 -14.52
N LYS A 83 -0.31 -27.60 -15.54
CA LYS A 83 1.13 -27.34 -15.40
C LYS A 83 1.41 -26.13 -14.50
N ALA A 84 0.63 -25.06 -14.63
CA ALA A 84 0.77 -23.86 -13.81
C ALA A 84 0.51 -24.16 -12.32
N GLU A 85 -0.55 -24.92 -12.00
CA GLU A 85 -0.84 -25.36 -10.64
C GLU A 85 0.28 -26.22 -10.06
N ALA A 86 0.78 -27.20 -10.83
CA ALA A 86 1.88 -28.04 -10.41
C ALA A 86 3.14 -27.22 -10.09
N LYS A 87 3.45 -26.23 -10.95
CA LYS A 87 4.60 -25.34 -10.74
C LYS A 87 4.42 -24.44 -9.52
N GLY A 88 3.21 -23.92 -9.29
CA GLY A 88 2.89 -23.13 -8.10
C GLY A 88 3.13 -23.91 -6.82
N ARG A 89 2.69 -25.18 -6.77
CA ARG A 89 2.93 -26.06 -5.62
C ARG A 89 4.41 -26.36 -5.40
N GLU A 90 5.16 -26.60 -6.48
CA GLU A 90 6.62 -26.79 -6.41
C GLU A 90 7.32 -25.57 -5.78
N LEU A 91 6.94 -24.36 -6.21
CA LEU A 91 7.51 -23.12 -5.66
C LEU A 91 7.11 -22.88 -4.20
N LEU A 92 5.87 -23.22 -3.84
CA LEU A 92 5.39 -23.11 -2.47
C LEU A 92 6.17 -24.03 -1.52
N ALA A 93 6.27 -25.33 -1.85
CA ALA A 93 7.03 -26.32 -1.09
C ALA A 93 8.54 -25.99 -1.02
N ALA A 94 9.08 -25.31 -2.03
CA ALA A 94 10.46 -24.84 -2.03
C ALA A 94 10.68 -23.54 -1.22
N GLY A 95 9.65 -22.99 -0.57
CA GLY A 95 9.73 -21.74 0.18
C GLY A 95 9.99 -20.50 -0.69
N LYS A 96 9.63 -20.55 -1.98
CA LYS A 96 9.90 -19.49 -2.98
C LYS A 96 8.72 -18.55 -3.21
N ILE A 97 7.69 -18.62 -2.37
CA ILE A 97 6.51 -17.77 -2.44
C ILE A 97 6.44 -16.90 -1.18
N ALA A 98 6.23 -15.60 -1.39
CA ALA A 98 5.95 -14.65 -0.33
C ALA A 98 4.64 -13.92 -0.64
N LEU A 99 3.95 -13.46 0.41
CA LEU A 99 2.74 -12.66 0.29
C LEU A 99 3.03 -11.25 0.82
N LEU A 100 2.60 -10.24 0.06
CA LEU A 100 2.63 -8.84 0.48
C LEU A 100 1.20 -8.37 0.72
N VAL A 101 0.90 -8.01 1.97
CA VAL A 101 -0.41 -7.47 2.35
C VAL A 101 -0.29 -5.95 2.49
N VAL A 102 -0.99 -5.21 1.64
CA VAL A 102 -1.06 -3.74 1.72
C VAL A 102 -2.20 -3.35 2.67
N ALA A 103 -1.86 -3.04 3.92
CA ALA A 103 -2.83 -2.81 5.00
C ALA A 103 -2.81 -1.39 5.60
N GLY A 104 -2.36 -0.38 4.86
CA GLY A 104 -2.22 1.00 5.36
C GLY A 104 -3.55 1.76 5.57
N GLY A 105 -4.68 1.22 5.12
CA GLY A 105 -5.97 1.88 5.24
C GLY A 105 -6.59 1.77 6.64
N GLN A 106 -7.01 2.90 7.21
CA GLN A 106 -7.89 2.92 8.38
C GLN A 106 -9.33 2.53 8.01
N GLY A 107 -10.04 1.91 8.96
CA GLY A 107 -11.44 1.47 8.82
C GLY A 107 -12.48 2.58 8.93
N THR A 108 -12.11 3.86 8.84
CA THR A 108 -12.98 4.99 9.17
C THR A 108 -14.26 5.04 8.32
N ARG A 109 -14.20 4.69 7.03
CA ARG A 109 -15.39 4.60 6.16
C ARG A 109 -16.36 3.46 6.54
N LEU A 110 -15.90 2.48 7.31
CA LEU A 110 -16.72 1.41 7.88
C LEU A 110 -17.31 1.79 9.24
N GLY A 111 -17.05 3.00 9.74
CA GLY A 111 -17.38 3.38 11.12
C GLY A 111 -16.55 2.64 12.17
N PHE A 112 -15.38 2.13 11.79
CA PHE A 112 -14.50 1.36 12.65
C PHE A 112 -13.23 2.13 12.98
N ASP A 113 -12.97 2.31 14.28
CA ASP A 113 -11.79 3.00 14.79
C ASP A 113 -10.63 2.03 14.98
N GLY A 114 -9.99 1.68 13.86
CA GLY A 114 -8.84 0.79 13.82
C GLY A 114 -8.39 0.46 12.40
N PRO A 115 -7.29 -0.31 12.24
CA PRO A 115 -6.86 -0.81 10.94
C PRO A 115 -7.97 -1.64 10.29
N LYS A 116 -8.21 -1.48 8.98
CA LYS A 116 -9.28 -2.23 8.30
C LYS A 116 -9.15 -3.75 8.46
N GLY A 117 -7.91 -4.26 8.54
CA GLY A 117 -7.66 -5.68 8.71
C GLY A 117 -8.14 -6.27 10.04
N THR A 118 -8.35 -5.45 11.08
CA THR A 118 -8.88 -5.91 12.37
C THR A 118 -10.40 -5.81 12.45
N TYR A 119 -11.07 -5.43 11.35
CA TYR A 119 -12.53 -5.42 11.29
C TYR A 119 -13.07 -6.86 11.29
N PRO A 120 -14.05 -7.19 12.16
CA PRO A 120 -14.67 -8.51 12.18
C PRO A 120 -15.53 -8.72 10.92
N ILE A 121 -15.23 -9.77 10.15
CA ILE A 121 -15.92 -10.07 8.88
C ILE A 121 -16.72 -11.38 8.93
N CYS A 122 -16.48 -12.23 9.92
CA CYS A 122 -17.16 -13.51 10.05
C CYS A 122 -18.27 -13.41 11.11
N PRO A 123 -19.56 -13.47 10.73
CA PRO A 123 -20.67 -13.23 11.66
C PRO A 123 -20.79 -14.24 12.81
N VAL A 124 -20.36 -15.49 12.58
CA VAL A 124 -20.49 -16.57 13.56
C VAL A 124 -19.27 -16.64 14.48
N THR A 125 -18.07 -16.55 13.91
CA THR A 125 -16.82 -16.76 14.64
C THR A 125 -16.17 -15.46 15.11
N GLY A 126 -16.64 -14.30 14.65
CA GLY A 126 -16.08 -13.00 14.97
C GLY A 126 -14.69 -12.73 14.37
N LYS A 127 -14.18 -13.63 13.51
CA LYS A 127 -12.84 -13.49 12.94
C LYS A 127 -12.68 -12.19 12.17
N THR A 128 -11.51 -11.58 12.36
CA THR A 128 -11.10 -10.39 11.62
C THR A 128 -10.63 -10.75 10.21
N LEU A 129 -10.55 -9.75 9.33
CA LEU A 129 -10.02 -9.93 7.97
C LEU A 129 -8.58 -10.50 7.99
N PHE A 130 -7.74 -10.00 8.90
CA PHE A 130 -6.37 -10.52 9.06
C PHE A 130 -6.35 -11.97 9.54
N GLN A 131 -7.16 -12.31 10.54
CA GLN A 131 -7.21 -13.68 11.03
C GLN A 131 -7.69 -14.63 9.93
N TYR A 132 -8.72 -14.25 9.17
CA TYR A 132 -9.25 -15.06 8.08
C TYR A 132 -8.17 -15.40 7.05
N PHE A 133 -7.43 -14.40 6.55
CA PHE A 133 -6.36 -14.63 5.59
C PHE A 133 -5.15 -15.37 6.18
N ALA A 134 -4.78 -15.08 7.43
CA ALA A 134 -3.66 -15.77 8.09
C ALA A 134 -3.93 -17.28 8.24
N GLU A 135 -5.15 -17.65 8.62
CA GLU A 135 -5.55 -19.05 8.73
C GLU A 135 -5.63 -19.74 7.36
N GLU A 136 -6.12 -19.04 6.33
CA GLU A 136 -6.12 -19.54 4.95
C GLU A 136 -4.68 -19.85 4.50
N ILE A 137 -3.76 -18.89 4.67
CA ILE A 137 -2.33 -19.08 4.37
C ILE A 137 -1.76 -20.26 5.15
N GLY A 138 -2.06 -20.36 6.45
CA GLY A 138 -1.63 -21.48 7.30
C GLY A 138 -2.10 -22.83 6.74
N ARG A 139 -3.37 -22.94 6.31
CA ARG A 139 -3.89 -24.17 5.69
C ARG A 139 -3.23 -24.50 4.35
N PHE A 140 -2.93 -23.50 3.53
CA PHE A 140 -2.22 -23.74 2.27
C PHE A 140 -0.77 -24.18 2.51
N ALA A 141 -0.09 -23.60 3.49
CA ALA A 141 1.24 -24.02 3.90
C ALA A 141 1.25 -25.45 4.44
N GLU A 142 0.30 -25.83 5.30
CA GLU A 142 0.20 -27.22 5.79
C GLU A 142 -0.08 -28.23 4.67
N LYS A 143 -0.89 -27.85 3.69
CA LYS A 143 -1.34 -28.77 2.63
C LYS A 143 -0.34 -28.94 1.49
N TYR A 144 0.43 -27.89 1.18
CA TYR A 144 1.25 -27.81 -0.04
C TYR A 144 2.66 -27.23 0.18
N GLY A 145 2.95 -26.72 1.37
CA GLY A 145 4.28 -26.25 1.76
C GLY A 145 5.19 -27.37 2.23
#